data_AF-A0A5K0XN63-F1
#
_entry.id   AF-A0A5K0XN63-F1
#
_cell.length_a   1.000
_cell.length_b   1.000
_cell.length_c   1.000
_cell.angle_alpha   90.00
_cell.angle_beta   90.00
_cell.angle_gamma   90.00
#
_symmetry.space_group_name_H-M   'P 1'
#
loop_
_entity.id
_entity.type
_entity.pdbx_description
1 polymer ?
#
loop_
_entity_poly.entity_id
_entity_poly.type
_entity_poly.pdbx_seq_one_letter_code
_entity_poly.pdbx_strand_id
1 'polypeptide(L)'
;KLSLKGCNSITFLPTSMTHLRGKRCHLDLSLTQTVFDSALFFLTSSMLASGCSMRSLNLSYTNIYSLPSSIGNLAQLQELRLAGCENLQSLPPLPSSLHVLDAGDCNNLRTISDISNLKSLRELILSSSLESIAHNLETSELP
;
A
#
# COMPACT_ATOMS: atom_id res chain seq x y z
N LYS A 1 14.70 -1.18 9.79
CA LYS A 1 13.25 -1.18 10.11
C LYS A 1 12.95 0.13 10.83
N LEU A 2 12.14 1.00 10.23
CA LEU A 2 11.70 2.28 10.80
C LEU A 2 10.20 2.11 11.10
N SER A 3 9.81 2.11 12.38
CA SER A 3 8.41 1.97 12.77
C SER A 3 7.97 3.25 13.48
N LEU A 4 6.84 3.78 13.03
CA LEU A 4 6.18 4.97 13.57
C LEU A 4 4.72 4.63 13.89
N LYS A 5 4.47 3.37 14.22
CA LYS A 5 3.15 2.83 14.54
C LYS A 5 2.51 3.65 15.67
N GLY A 6 1.26 4.10 15.48
CA GLY A 6 0.52 4.89 16.47
C GLY A 6 1.07 6.30 16.72
N CYS A 7 2.00 6.79 15.89
CA CYS A 7 2.46 8.18 15.98
C CYS A 7 1.37 9.15 15.50
N ASN A 8 0.87 9.98 16.41
CA ASN A 8 -0.19 10.97 16.13
C ASN A 8 0.32 12.37 15.73
N SER A 9 1.65 12.56 15.67
CA SER A 9 2.27 13.89 15.47
C SER A 9 3.15 14.01 14.23
N ILE A 10 3.33 12.94 13.45
CA ILE A 10 4.20 12.95 12.27
C ILE A 10 3.44 13.54 11.08
N THR A 11 3.63 14.83 10.85
CA THR A 11 3.05 15.53 9.70
C THR A 11 3.88 15.36 8.43
N PHE A 12 5.17 15.05 8.54
CA PHE A 12 6.07 14.78 7.41
C PHE A 12 7.16 13.77 7.80
N LEU A 13 7.48 12.83 6.90
CA LEU A 13 8.73 12.07 6.97
C LEU A 13 9.87 12.96 6.46
N PRO A 14 11.06 12.97 7.09
CA PRO A 14 12.14 13.85 6.67
C PRO A 14 12.54 13.55 5.22
N THR A 15 12.60 14.59 4.40
CA THR A 15 12.98 14.53 2.98
C THR A 15 14.40 14.01 2.76
N SER A 16 15.25 14.08 3.78
CA SER A 16 16.65 13.62 3.74
C SER A 16 16.83 12.27 4.43
N MET A 17 16.36 11.20 3.79
CA MET A 17 16.67 9.80 4.16
C MET A 17 17.82 9.21 3.33
N THR A 18 18.74 10.06 2.85
CA THR A 18 19.90 9.66 2.03
C THR A 18 20.78 8.59 2.71
N HIS A 19 20.80 8.56 4.05
CA HIS A 19 21.49 7.54 4.86
C HIS A 19 20.88 6.12 4.76
N LEU A 20 19.70 5.98 4.18
CA LEU A 20 19.02 4.71 3.96
C LEU A 20 19.28 4.12 2.57
N ARG A 21 20.07 4.80 1.72
CA ARG A 21 20.40 4.34 0.38
C ARG A 21 20.98 2.92 0.41
N GLY A 22 20.37 2.02 -0.35
CA GLY A 22 20.77 0.60 -0.43
C GLY A 22 20.42 -0.26 0.79
N LYS A 23 19.80 0.30 1.84
CA LYS A 23 19.30 -0.48 2.98
C LYS A 23 17.90 -1.02 2.67
N ARG A 24 17.55 -2.13 3.33
CA ARG A 24 16.17 -2.66 3.30
C ARG A 24 15.29 -1.82 4.22
N CYS A 25 14.34 -1.10 3.63
CA CYS A 25 13.35 -0.31 4.37
C CYS A 25 12.11 -1.15 4.66
N HIS A 26 11.74 -1.15 5.93
CA HIS A 26 10.43 -1.57 6.40
C HIS A 26 9.87 -0.36 7.11
N LEU A 27 8.73 0.14 6.63
CA LEU A 27 8.05 1.31 7.17
C LEU A 27 6.69 0.89 7.70
N ASP A 28 6.45 1.14 8.98
CA ASP A 28 5.17 0.87 9.62
C ASP A 28 4.58 2.17 10.13
N LEU A 29 3.47 2.59 9.50
CA LEU A 29 2.64 3.74 9.85
C LEU A 29 1.24 3.30 10.30
N SER A 30 1.08 2.03 10.68
CA SER A 30 -0.23 1.55 11.11
C SER A 30 -0.74 2.33 12.33
N LEU A 31 -2.06 2.50 12.42
CA LEU A 31 -2.74 3.25 13.49
C LEU A 31 -2.32 4.73 13.60
N THR A 32 -1.70 5.30 12.56
CA THR A 32 -1.36 6.73 12.55
C THR A 32 -2.53 7.54 11.98
N GLN A 33 -2.93 8.60 12.69
CA GLN A 33 -3.97 9.51 12.20
C GLN A 33 -3.45 10.55 11.20
N THR A 34 -2.15 10.55 10.91
CA THR A 34 -1.49 11.61 10.14
C THR A 34 -1.33 11.30 8.66
N VAL A 35 -1.64 10.07 8.23
CA VAL A 35 -1.52 9.65 6.83
C VAL A 35 -2.86 9.84 6.12
N PHE A 36 -2.94 10.91 5.35
CA PHE A 36 -3.98 11.16 4.36
C PHE A 36 -3.38 11.09 2.94
N ASP A 37 -4.21 11.07 1.90
CA ASP A 37 -3.78 10.87 0.50
C ASP A 37 -2.60 11.78 0.08
N SER A 38 -2.61 13.05 0.50
CA SER A 38 -1.53 14.00 0.22
C SER A 38 -0.20 13.62 0.90
N ALA A 39 -0.24 13.08 2.11
CA ALA A 39 0.95 12.63 2.83
C ALA A 39 1.59 11.41 2.14
N LEU A 40 0.78 10.53 1.54
CA LEU A 40 1.29 9.38 0.77
C LEU A 40 2.05 9.79 -0.48
N PHE A 41 1.62 10.87 -1.16
CA PHE A 41 2.35 11.42 -2.31
C PHE A 41 3.77 11.86 -1.91
N PHE A 42 3.91 12.58 -0.79
CA PHE A 42 5.22 12.98 -0.28
C PHE A 42 6.04 11.80 0.23
N LEU A 43 5.39 10.81 0.87
CA LEU A 43 6.05 9.60 1.35
C LEU A 43 6.65 8.82 0.18
N THR A 44 5.86 8.49 -0.82
CA THR A 44 6.33 7.74 -1.99
C THR A 44 7.45 8.48 -2.72
N SER A 45 7.31 9.80 -2.89
CA SER A 45 8.36 10.66 -3.47
C SER A 45 9.66 10.64 -2.65
N SER A 46 9.54 10.76 -1.33
CA SER A 46 10.69 10.71 -0.41
C SER A 46 11.38 9.34 -0.44
N MET A 47 10.61 8.25 -0.48
CA MET A 47 11.15 6.88 -0.54
C MET A 47 11.89 6.62 -1.85
N LEU A 48 11.33 7.06 -2.98
CA LEU A 48 11.99 7.01 -4.27
C LEU A 48 13.28 7.84 -4.28
N ALA A 49 13.25 9.07 -3.75
CA ALA A 49 14.41 9.96 -3.69
C ALA A 49 15.51 9.46 -2.74
N SER A 50 15.15 8.77 -1.65
CA SER A 50 16.10 8.24 -0.67
C SER A 50 16.99 7.10 -1.22
N GLY A 51 16.58 6.47 -2.33
CA GLY A 51 17.22 5.27 -2.84
C GLY A 51 17.12 4.08 -1.88
N CYS A 52 16.16 4.11 -0.96
CA CYS A 52 15.93 2.99 -0.05
C CYS A 52 15.23 1.83 -0.78
N SER A 53 15.69 0.61 -0.51
CA SER A 53 15.04 -0.61 -0.97
C SER A 53 13.82 -0.88 -0.09
N MET A 54 12.70 -0.21 -0.36
CA MET A 54 11.45 -0.45 0.39
C MET A 54 10.95 -1.86 0.12
N ARG A 55 10.86 -2.68 1.17
CA ARG A 55 10.42 -4.07 1.12
C ARG A 55 9.04 -4.25 1.72
N SER A 56 8.71 -3.51 2.77
CA SER A 56 7.45 -3.63 3.48
C SER A 56 6.93 -2.26 3.85
N LEU A 57 5.66 -2.02 3.53
CA LEU A 57 4.91 -0.82 3.90
C LEU A 57 3.62 -1.25 4.59
N ASN A 58 3.47 -0.85 5.85
CA ASN A 58 2.27 -1.08 6.63
C ASN A 58 1.55 0.26 6.87
N LEU A 59 0.34 0.37 6.33
CA LEU A 59 -0.59 1.49 6.48
C LEU A 59 -1.91 1.04 7.11
N SER A 60 -1.97 -0.16 7.72
CA SER A 60 -3.20 -0.68 8.32
C SER A 60 -3.80 0.28 9.35
N TYR A 61 -5.13 0.36 9.39
CA TYR A 61 -5.88 1.24 10.28
C TYR A 61 -5.47 2.71 10.17
N THR A 62 -5.24 3.18 8.94
CA THR A 62 -5.05 4.62 8.64
C THR A 62 -6.27 5.18 7.91
N ASN A 63 -6.41 6.51 7.90
CA ASN A 63 -7.56 7.20 7.29
C ASN A 63 -7.34 7.53 5.80
N ILE A 64 -6.64 6.67 5.07
CA ILE A 64 -6.36 6.87 3.65
C ILE A 64 -7.61 6.59 2.81
N TYR A 65 -7.86 7.42 1.79
CA TYR A 65 -8.95 7.23 0.83
C TYR A 65 -8.46 6.59 -0.46
N SER A 66 -7.22 6.91 -0.85
CA SER A 66 -6.56 6.35 -2.02
C SER A 66 -5.05 6.25 -1.81
N LEU A 67 -4.41 5.36 -2.58
CA LEU A 67 -2.95 5.32 -2.70
C LEU A 67 -2.53 6.06 -3.99
N PRO A 68 -1.41 6.80 -3.97
CA PRO A 68 -0.91 7.45 -5.16
C PRO A 68 -0.39 6.41 -6.16
N SER A 69 -0.55 6.68 -7.46
CA SER A 69 -0.08 5.79 -8.53
C SER A 69 1.44 5.52 -8.50
N SER A 70 2.21 6.43 -7.90
CA SER A 70 3.65 6.29 -7.66
C SER A 70 4.01 5.08 -6.78
N ILE A 71 3.05 4.49 -6.05
CA ILE A 71 3.32 3.27 -5.27
C ILE A 71 3.73 2.09 -6.17
N GLY A 72 3.24 2.05 -7.41
CA GLY A 72 3.66 1.10 -8.44
C GLY A 72 5.14 1.22 -8.82
N ASN A 73 5.77 2.37 -8.57
CA ASN A 73 7.20 2.60 -8.85
C ASN A 73 8.12 2.04 -7.76
N LEU A 74 7.57 1.56 -6.63
CA LEU A 74 8.34 0.90 -5.59
C LEU A 74 8.67 -0.53 -6.02
N ALA A 75 9.53 -0.68 -7.04
CA ALA A 75 9.87 -1.95 -7.71
C ALA A 75 10.51 -3.03 -6.82
N GLN A 76 10.73 -2.72 -5.54
CA GLN A 76 11.31 -3.61 -4.54
C GLN A 76 10.34 -3.93 -3.40
N LEU A 77 9.13 -3.35 -3.42
CA LEU A 77 8.10 -3.57 -2.41
C LEU A 77 7.57 -5.00 -2.52
N GLN A 78 7.64 -5.73 -1.42
CA GLN A 78 7.24 -7.14 -1.31
C GLN A 78 6.00 -7.30 -0.44
N GLU A 79 5.79 -6.44 0.55
CA GLU A 79 4.64 -6.48 1.44
C GLU A 79 3.94 -5.12 1.49
N LEU A 80 2.63 -5.11 1.22
CA LEU A 80 1.77 -3.96 1.41
C LEU A 80 0.60 -4.35 2.31
N ARG A 81 0.53 -3.75 3.50
CA ARG A 81 -0.59 -3.96 4.44
C ARG A 81 -1.43 -2.71 4.56
N LEU A 82 -2.71 -2.86 4.34
CA LEU A 82 -3.77 -1.84 4.30
C LEU A 82 -4.96 -2.26 5.18
N ALA A 83 -4.86 -3.38 5.91
CA ALA A 83 -5.98 -3.92 6.69
C ALA A 83 -6.67 -2.86 7.56
N GLY A 84 -7.99 -2.84 7.56
CA GLY A 84 -8.80 -1.91 8.36
C GLY A 84 -8.71 -0.44 7.94
N CYS A 85 -8.24 -0.14 6.72
CA CYS A 85 -8.37 1.19 6.13
C CYS A 85 -9.81 1.41 5.65
N GLU A 86 -10.70 1.77 6.57
CA GLU A 86 -12.15 1.84 6.32
C GLU A 86 -12.53 2.86 5.24
N ASN A 87 -11.74 3.92 5.03
CA ASN A 87 -12.02 4.96 4.04
C ASN A 87 -11.46 4.66 2.65
N LEU A 88 -10.64 3.63 2.49
CA LEU A 88 -9.95 3.31 1.25
C LEU A 88 -10.95 2.83 0.20
N GLN A 89 -11.01 3.51 -0.95
CA GLN A 89 -12.00 3.23 -2.00
C GLN A 89 -11.42 2.54 -3.23
N SER A 90 -10.13 2.80 -3.52
CA SER A 90 -9.47 2.27 -4.70
C SER A 90 -8.00 1.91 -4.47
N LEU A 91 -7.52 0.90 -5.20
CA LEU A 91 -6.08 0.59 -5.31
C LEU A 91 -5.54 0.95 -6.71
N PRO A 92 -4.44 1.71 -6.80
CA PRO A 92 -3.74 1.98 -8.06
C PRO A 92 -2.95 0.73 -8.53
N PRO A 93 -2.30 0.78 -9.70
CA PRO A 93 -1.40 -0.29 -10.13
C PRO A 93 -0.30 -0.54 -9.09
N LEU A 94 -0.17 -1.81 -8.69
CA LEU A 94 0.79 -2.24 -7.69
C LEU A 94 2.07 -2.80 -8.34
N PRO A 95 3.23 -2.75 -7.64
CA PRO A 95 4.49 -3.24 -8.20
C PRO A 95 4.47 -4.78 -8.33
N SER A 96 4.99 -5.31 -9.44
CA SER A 96 5.04 -6.76 -9.72
C SER A 96 5.93 -7.57 -8.76
N SER A 97 6.74 -6.90 -7.94
CA SER A 97 7.56 -7.48 -6.88
C SER A 97 6.76 -7.87 -5.63
N LEU A 98 5.47 -7.54 -5.57
CA LEU A 98 4.64 -7.76 -4.39
C LEU A 98 4.41 -9.25 -4.16
N HIS A 99 4.64 -9.69 -2.93
CA HIS A 99 4.39 -11.06 -2.45
C HIS A 99 3.15 -11.12 -1.55
N VAL A 100 2.89 -10.06 -0.79
CA VAL A 100 1.78 -9.95 0.15
C VAL A 100 1.02 -8.66 -0.09
N LEU A 101 -0.28 -8.80 -0.37
CA LEU A 101 -1.24 -7.70 -0.35
C LEU A 101 -2.32 -8.02 0.67
N ASP A 102 -2.41 -7.19 1.70
CA ASP A 102 -3.48 -7.28 2.69
C ASP A 102 -4.32 -6.01 2.67
N ALA A 103 -5.53 -6.12 2.16
CA ALA A 103 -6.58 -5.10 2.17
C ALA A 103 -7.86 -5.65 2.85
N GLY A 104 -7.69 -6.54 3.83
CA GLY A 104 -8.79 -7.03 4.67
C GLY A 104 -9.47 -5.90 5.44
N ASP A 105 -10.75 -6.05 5.76
CA ASP A 105 -11.55 -5.06 6.50
C ASP A 105 -11.60 -3.64 5.88
N CYS A 106 -11.13 -3.46 4.64
CA CYS A 106 -11.32 -2.23 3.85
C CYS A 106 -12.73 -2.20 3.26
N ASN A 107 -13.73 -1.94 4.09
CA ASN A 107 -15.15 -2.13 3.74
C ASN A 107 -15.66 -1.22 2.62
N ASN A 108 -15.03 -0.05 2.41
CA ASN A 108 -15.37 0.87 1.32
C ASN A 108 -14.55 0.66 0.03
N LEU A 109 -13.68 -0.35 0.00
CA LEU A 109 -12.86 -0.63 -1.17
C LEU A 109 -13.72 -1.22 -2.28
N ARG A 110 -13.82 -0.51 -3.40
CA ARG A 110 -14.72 -0.84 -4.52
C ARG A 110 -13.98 -1.20 -5.79
N THR A 111 -12.78 -0.66 -5.98
CA THR A 111 -12.02 -0.88 -7.20
C THR A 111 -10.57 -1.23 -6.89
N ILE A 112 -10.03 -2.17 -7.63
CA ILE A 112 -8.60 -2.45 -7.66
C ILE A 112 -8.14 -2.36 -9.10
N SER A 113 -6.94 -1.83 -9.31
CA SER A 113 -6.31 -1.91 -10.62
C SER A 113 -6.01 -3.35 -10.98
N ASP A 114 -5.76 -3.62 -12.26
CA ASP A 114 -5.40 -4.95 -12.73
C ASP A 114 -4.25 -5.54 -11.89
N ILE A 115 -4.47 -6.73 -11.35
CA ILE A 115 -3.52 -7.50 -10.54
C ILE A 115 -2.90 -8.67 -11.33
N SER A 116 -3.25 -8.85 -12.61
CA SER A 116 -2.73 -9.91 -13.49
C SER A 116 -1.20 -9.91 -13.61
N ASN A 117 -0.59 -8.73 -13.42
CA ASN A 117 0.84 -8.48 -13.43
C ASN A 117 1.55 -8.84 -12.11
N LEU A 118 0.83 -9.14 -11.03
CA LEU A 118 1.38 -9.50 -9.72
C LEU A 118 1.80 -10.97 -9.64
N LYS A 119 2.66 -11.41 -10.57
CA LYS A 119 3.10 -12.82 -10.72
C LYS A 119 3.84 -13.38 -9.50
N SER A 120 4.35 -12.50 -8.64
CA SER A 120 5.10 -12.89 -7.43
C SER A 120 4.20 -13.00 -6.20
N LEU A 121 2.90 -12.68 -6.33
CA LEU A 121 1.95 -12.62 -5.21
C LEU A 121 1.71 -14.04 -4.67
N ARG A 122 1.79 -14.16 -3.35
CA ARG A 122 1.63 -15.42 -2.60
C ARG A 122 0.46 -15.35 -1.63
N GLU A 123 0.18 -14.15 -1.14
CA GLU A 123 -0.86 -13.88 -0.17
C GLU A 123 -1.65 -12.66 -0.62
N LEU A 124 -2.96 -12.86 -0.79
CA LEU A 124 -3.92 -11.84 -1.16
C LEU A 124 -5.07 -11.93 -0.18
N ILE A 125 -5.23 -10.90 0.65
CA ILE A 125 -6.35 -10.72 1.56
C ILE A 125 -7.12 -9.50 1.07
N LEU A 126 -8.39 -9.67 0.73
CA LEU A 126 -9.28 -8.59 0.31
C LEU A 126 -10.45 -8.48 1.28
N SER A 127 -11.08 -7.31 1.33
CA SER A 127 -12.33 -7.16 2.08
C SER A 127 -13.45 -7.96 1.41
N SER A 128 -14.38 -8.47 2.21
CA SER A 128 -15.57 -9.18 1.72
C SER A 128 -16.39 -8.35 0.73
N SER A 129 -16.33 -7.01 0.82
CA SER A 129 -16.94 -6.08 -0.14
C SER A 129 -16.37 -6.23 -1.56
N LEU A 130 -15.08 -6.55 -1.70
CA LEU A 130 -14.41 -6.76 -2.99
C LEU A 130 -14.54 -8.18 -3.52
N GLU A 131 -14.62 -9.19 -2.65
CA GLU A 131 -14.83 -10.60 -3.07
C GLU A 131 -16.09 -10.73 -3.92
N SER A 132 -17.14 -9.97 -3.55
CA SER A 132 -18.38 -9.88 -4.35
C SER A 132 -18.17 -9.27 -5.75
N ILE A 133 -17.12 -8.47 -5.98
CA ILE A 133 -16.80 -7.83 -7.26
C ILE A 133 -15.89 -8.73 -8.10
N ALA A 134 -14.87 -9.34 -7.48
CA ALA A 134 -13.99 -10.29 -8.16
C ALA A 134 -14.77 -11.49 -8.72
N HIS A 135 -15.76 -11.98 -7.97
CA HIS A 135 -16.61 -13.08 -8.42
C HIS A 135 -17.46 -12.71 -9.66
N ASN A 136 -17.81 -11.43 -9.85
CA ASN A 136 -18.50 -10.94 -11.05
C ASN A 136 -17.58 -10.84 -12.27
N LEU A 137 -16.27 -10.61 -12.06
CA LEU A 137 -15.29 -10.52 -13.14
C LEU A 137 -14.93 -11.92 -13.67
N GLU A 138 -14.78 -12.92 -12.79
CA GLU A 138 -14.54 -14.32 -13.18
C GLU A 138 -15.72 -14.93 -13.97
N THR A 139 -16.96 -14.48 -13.73
CA THR A 139 -18.13 -14.95 -14.48
C THR A 139 -18.34 -14.26 -15.84
N SER A 140 -17.55 -13.22 -16.15
CA SER A 140 -17.66 -12.47 -17.42
C SER A 140 -16.68 -12.95 -18.51
N GLU A 141 -15.80 -13.91 -18.17
CA GLU A 141 -14.90 -14.59 -19.11
C GLU A 141 -15.21 -16.10 -19.16
N LEU A 142 -16.39 -16.48 -19.63
CA LEU A 142 -16.63 -17.81 -20.18
C LEU A 142 -17.43 -17.64 -21.49
N PRO A 143 -16.98 -18.22 -22.61
CA PRO A 143 -17.70 -18.17 -23.88
C PRO A 143 -19.02 -18.94 -23.85
#